data_AF-A0AAE6NRG4-F1
#
_entry.id   AF-A0AAE6NRG4-F1
#
_cell.length_a   1.000
_cell.length_b   1.000
_cell.length_c   1.000
_cell.angle_alpha   90.00
_cell.angle_beta   90.00
_cell.angle_gamma   90.00
#
_symmetry.space_group_name_H-M   'P 1'
#
loop_
_entity.id
_entity.type
_entity.pdbx_description
1 polymer ?
#
loop_
_entity_poly.entity_id
_entity_poly.type
_entity_poly.pdbx_seq_one_letter_code
_entity_poly.pdbx_strand_id
1 'polypeptide(L)'
;MRIFLALAATGFVLAGCAEPETSTMSGPGGNTIHTSRCTTSPEGCYTEAAKKCRSSYQVVDSYSKAGGTLADVTPGPVTWYYMTYQCGKSDGRLPSFPFRGPQYTPPKTTQCTQHGKTTSCYHY
;
A
#
# COMPACT_ATOMS: atom_id res chain seq x y z
N MET A 1 -16.49 19.15 -51.26
CA MET A 1 -17.05 18.39 -50.13
C MET A 1 -15.89 17.75 -49.40
N ARG A 2 -15.61 18.20 -48.16
CA ARG A 2 -14.42 17.85 -47.37
C ARG A 2 -14.74 16.63 -46.50
N ILE A 3 -13.96 15.55 -46.57
CA ILE A 3 -14.02 14.45 -45.61
C ILE A 3 -12.74 14.48 -44.79
N PHE A 4 -12.84 15.03 -43.58
CA PHE A 4 -11.86 14.86 -42.51
C PHE A 4 -12.16 13.54 -41.81
N LEU A 5 -11.25 12.57 -41.89
CA LEU A 5 -11.25 11.37 -41.03
C LEU A 5 -10.02 11.45 -40.13
N ALA A 6 -10.16 12.21 -39.05
CA ALA A 6 -9.28 12.13 -37.89
C ALA A 6 -9.81 10.97 -37.02
N LEU A 7 -9.22 9.79 -37.15
CA LEU A 7 -9.49 8.71 -36.20
C LEU A 7 -8.60 8.92 -34.97
N ALA A 8 -9.27 9.36 -33.90
CA ALA A 8 -8.69 9.66 -32.61
C ALA A 8 -8.05 8.43 -31.96
N ALA A 9 -6.89 8.66 -31.38
CA ALA A 9 -6.23 7.79 -30.43
C ALA A 9 -7.17 7.42 -29.26
N THR A 10 -7.13 6.18 -28.82
CA THR A 10 -7.60 5.81 -27.47
C THR A 10 -6.78 4.61 -26.99
N GLY A 11 -5.61 4.90 -26.45
CA GLY A 11 -4.88 3.97 -25.59
C GLY A 11 -5.53 4.00 -24.21
N PHE A 12 -6.19 2.91 -23.83
CA PHE A 12 -6.67 2.69 -22.46
C PHE A 12 -5.76 1.63 -21.83
N VAL A 13 -4.63 2.06 -21.28
CA VAL A 13 -3.80 1.21 -20.42
C VAL A 13 -4.36 1.35 -19.00
N LEU A 14 -5.16 0.37 -18.57
CA LEU A 14 -5.57 0.21 -17.17
C LEU A 14 -4.35 -0.25 -16.36
N ALA A 15 -3.45 0.69 -16.04
CA ALA A 15 -2.49 0.50 -14.97
C ALA A 15 -3.23 0.76 -13.65
N GLY A 16 -3.72 -0.31 -13.02
CA GLY A 16 -4.16 -0.29 -11.62
C GLY A 16 -2.96 -0.12 -10.69
N CYS A 17 -2.34 1.06 -10.72
CA CYS A 17 -1.42 1.47 -9.67
C CYS A 17 -2.30 1.84 -8.48
N ALA A 18 -2.32 1.00 -7.45
CA ALA A 18 -2.83 1.41 -6.14
C ALA A 18 -2.00 2.62 -5.71
N GLU A 19 -2.57 3.82 -5.85
CA GLU A 19 -1.87 5.05 -5.54
C GLU A 19 -1.51 5.04 -4.05
N PRO A 20 -0.24 5.29 -3.71
CA PRO A 20 0.17 5.32 -2.33
C PRO A 20 -0.54 6.48 -1.63
N GLU A 21 -1.47 6.16 -0.73
CA GLU A 21 -2.18 7.16 0.06
C GLU A 21 -1.15 7.89 0.92
N THR A 22 -1.07 9.22 0.76
CA THR A 22 -0.20 10.07 1.55
C THR A 22 -1.02 10.96 2.48
N SER A 23 -0.77 10.84 3.78
CA SER A 23 -1.33 11.77 4.77
C SER A 23 -0.24 12.74 5.23
N THR A 24 -0.64 13.95 5.61
CA THR A 24 0.26 15.00 6.07
C THR A 24 -0.20 15.55 7.41
N MET A 25 0.72 15.72 8.35
CA MET A 25 0.45 16.34 9.65
C MET A 25 1.59 17.28 10.06
N SER A 26 1.29 18.28 10.88
CA SER A 26 2.32 19.15 11.47
C SER A 26 2.96 18.46 12.67
N GLY A 27 4.29 18.30 12.63
CA GLY A 27 5.07 17.77 13.74
C GLY A 27 5.32 18.82 14.83
N PRO A 28 5.67 18.39 16.06
CA PRO A 28 5.92 19.28 17.19
C PRO A 28 7.12 20.23 16.99
N GLY A 29 8.02 19.92 16.05
CA GLY A 29 9.12 20.80 15.65
C GLY A 29 8.77 21.81 14.55
N GLY A 30 7.50 21.93 14.15
CA GLY A 30 7.06 22.81 13.06
C GLY A 30 7.26 22.25 11.66
N ASN A 31 7.92 21.09 11.52
CA ASN A 31 8.10 20.41 10.23
C ASN A 31 6.84 19.65 9.82
N THR A 32 6.59 19.58 8.52
CA THR A 32 5.54 18.71 7.96
C THR A 32 6.01 17.26 7.95
N ILE A 33 5.22 16.40 8.58
CA ILE A 33 5.39 14.95 8.56
C ILE A 33 4.48 14.39 7.49
N HIS A 34 5.03 13.50 6.67
CA HIS A 34 4.35 12.78 5.63
C HIS A 34 4.30 11.30 5.99
N THR A 35 3.19 10.62 5.71
CA THR A 35 3.12 9.17 5.79
C THR A 35 2.73 8.63 4.43
N SER A 36 3.55 7.74 3.86
CA SER A 36 3.22 6.98 2.65
C SER A 36 2.79 5.57 2.99
N ARG A 37 1.76 5.09 2.29
CA ARG A 37 1.26 3.72 2.35
C ARG A 37 1.59 3.00 1.04
N CYS A 38 2.20 1.83 1.12
CA CYS A 38 2.68 1.07 -0.04
C CYS A 38 2.30 -0.42 0.09
N THR A 39 2.07 -1.10 -1.02
CA THR A 39 1.82 -2.55 -1.06
C THR A 39 2.94 -3.27 -1.78
N THR A 40 2.93 -4.61 -1.70
CA THR A 40 3.85 -5.50 -2.42
C THR A 40 5.27 -5.48 -1.86
N SER A 41 5.86 -4.30 -1.67
CA SER A 41 7.22 -4.19 -1.16
C SER A 41 7.52 -2.81 -0.52
N PRO A 42 8.52 -2.72 0.38
CA PRO A 42 8.87 -1.46 1.04
C PRO A 42 9.48 -0.40 0.09
N GLU A 43 10.05 -0.80 -1.05
CA GLU A 43 10.74 0.06 -2.01
C GLU A 43 9.84 1.16 -2.59
N GLY A 44 8.54 0.88 -2.72
CA GLY A 44 7.55 1.88 -3.10
C GLY A 44 7.54 3.07 -2.15
N CYS A 45 7.71 2.84 -0.84
CA CYS A 45 7.68 3.90 0.15
C CYS A 45 8.92 4.79 0.08
N TYR A 46 10.10 4.22 -0.18
CA TYR A 46 11.32 4.99 -0.44
C TYR A 46 11.17 5.89 -1.67
N THR A 47 10.60 5.35 -2.75
CA THR A 47 10.37 6.06 -4.00
C THR A 47 9.42 7.24 -3.79
N GLU A 48 8.33 7.04 -3.06
CA GLU A 48 7.38 8.11 -2.78
C GLU A 48 7.96 9.19 -1.86
N ALA A 49 8.74 8.82 -0.84
CA ALA A 49 9.41 9.81 -0.01
C ALA A 49 10.44 10.64 -0.78
N ALA A 50 11.22 10.00 -1.66
CA ALA A 50 12.16 10.69 -2.53
C ALA A 50 11.44 11.66 -3.49
N LYS A 51 10.34 11.23 -4.11
CA LYS A 51 9.50 12.08 -4.96
C LYS A 51 8.89 13.26 -4.20
N LYS A 52 8.39 13.01 -2.98
CA LYS A 52 7.70 14.02 -2.17
C LYS A 52 8.66 15.10 -1.69
N CYS A 53 9.83 14.70 -1.20
CA CYS A 53 10.80 15.65 -0.63
C CYS A 53 11.75 16.27 -1.66
N ARG A 54 11.91 15.66 -2.86
CA ARG A 54 12.84 16.09 -3.91
C ARG A 54 14.29 16.31 -3.44
N SER A 55 14.61 15.79 -2.25
CA SER A 55 15.83 16.00 -1.49
C SER A 55 15.91 14.93 -0.41
N SER A 56 16.86 15.04 0.53
CA SER A 56 16.94 14.16 1.68
C SER A 56 15.67 14.22 2.54
N TYR A 57 15.41 13.13 3.24
CA TYR A 57 14.35 13.01 4.23
C TYR A 57 14.84 12.20 5.41
N GLN A 58 14.20 12.42 6.56
CA GLN A 58 14.42 11.65 7.77
C GLN A 58 13.21 10.74 8.00
N VAL A 59 13.48 9.46 8.24
CA VAL A 59 12.44 8.50 8.63
C VAL A 59 12.10 8.70 10.10
N VAL A 60 10.82 8.89 10.39
CA VAL A 60 10.28 9.08 11.73
C VAL A 60 9.74 7.76 12.28
N ASP A 61 8.97 7.02 11.49
CA ASP A 61 8.47 5.69 11.84
C ASP A 61 8.30 4.83 10.59
N SER A 62 8.39 3.52 10.76
CA SER A 62 8.08 2.57 9.69
C SER A 62 7.49 1.30 10.27
N TYR A 63 6.51 0.72 9.59
CA TYR A 63 5.90 -0.55 9.97
C TYR A 63 5.20 -1.24 8.81
N SER A 64 4.92 -2.52 8.98
CA SER A 64 4.04 -3.27 8.09
C SER A 64 2.84 -3.82 8.87
N LYS A 65 1.73 -4.10 8.19
CA LYS A 65 0.59 -4.82 8.77
C LYS A 65 -0.17 -5.59 7.70
N ALA A 66 -0.87 -6.65 8.12
CA ALA A 66 -1.85 -7.31 7.26
C ALA A 66 -3.09 -6.42 7.11
N GLY A 67 -3.63 -6.35 5.90
CA GLY A 67 -4.83 -5.59 5.59
C GLY A 67 -5.60 -6.20 4.43
N GLY A 68 -6.84 -5.77 4.27
CA GLY A 68 -7.63 -6.06 3.08
C GLY A 68 -7.06 -5.36 1.85
N THR A 69 -7.55 -5.75 0.68
CA THR A 69 -7.22 -5.10 -0.59
C THR A 69 -7.74 -3.67 -0.70
N LEU A 70 -8.79 -3.30 0.05
CA LEU A 70 -9.44 -1.99 0.00
C LEU A 70 -9.38 -1.20 1.32
N ALA A 71 -9.14 -1.85 2.46
CA ALA A 71 -9.05 -1.19 3.76
C ALA A 71 -8.24 -2.03 4.75
N ASP A 72 -7.42 -1.37 5.57
CA ASP A 72 -6.60 -2.04 6.59
C ASP A 72 -7.33 -2.31 7.92
N VAL A 73 -8.66 -2.26 7.90
CA VAL A 73 -9.49 -2.47 9.11
C VAL A 73 -9.63 -3.96 9.41
N THR A 74 -9.60 -4.81 8.39
CA THR A 74 -9.63 -6.27 8.52
C THR A 74 -8.30 -6.88 8.09
N PRO A 75 -7.72 -7.81 8.87
CA PRO A 75 -6.52 -8.53 8.47
C PRO A 75 -6.83 -9.32 7.20
N GLY A 76 -6.11 -9.04 6.13
CA GLY A 76 -6.29 -9.67 4.84
C GLY A 76 -4.97 -10.21 4.28
N PRO A 77 -5.00 -10.84 3.10
CA PRO A 77 -3.83 -11.49 2.52
C PRO A 77 -2.75 -10.50 2.05
N VAL A 78 -3.02 -9.19 2.09
CA VAL A 78 -2.11 -8.15 1.61
C VAL A 78 -1.30 -7.58 2.77
N THR A 79 0.01 -7.53 2.59
CA THR A 79 0.91 -6.77 3.48
C THR A 79 1.00 -5.33 3.00
N TRP A 80 0.63 -4.42 3.88
CA TRP A 80 0.78 -2.98 3.69
C TRP A 80 1.97 -2.47 4.47
N TYR A 81 2.78 -1.64 3.81
CA TYR A 81 3.94 -0.95 4.37
C TYR A 81 3.60 0.50 4.58
N TYR A 82 4.02 1.03 5.72
CA TYR A 82 3.81 2.41 6.14
C TYR A 82 5.15 3.03 6.46
N MET A 83 5.40 4.19 5.87
CA MET A 83 6.60 4.97 6.16
C MET A 83 6.22 6.40 6.48
N THR A 84 6.56 6.83 7.69
CA THR A 84 6.39 8.20 8.15
C THR A 84 7.74 8.89 8.09
N TYR A 85 7.81 10.03 7.42
CA TYR A 85 9.05 10.75 7.16
C TYR A 85 8.81 12.26 7.16
N GLN A 86 9.88 13.01 7.41
CA GLN A 86 9.90 14.47 7.27
C GLN A 86 10.97 14.87 6.26
N CYS A 87 10.64 15.83 5.40
CA CYS A 87 11.61 16.35 4.44
C CYS A 87 12.67 17.18 5.16
N GLY A 88 13.94 17.03 4.78
CA GLY A 88 15.05 17.71 5.43
C GLY A 88 16.25 16.80 5.65
N LYS A 89 17.15 17.19 6.55
CA LYS A 89 18.39 16.45 6.81
C LYS A 89 18.08 15.05 7.34
N SER A 90 18.63 14.03 6.67
CA SER A 90 18.55 12.64 7.13
C SER A 90 19.51 12.41 8.31
N ASP A 91 19.12 11.55 9.24
CA ASP A 91 19.99 10.99 10.29
C ASP A 91 20.69 9.69 9.84
N GLY A 92 20.48 9.26 8.59
CA GLY A 92 21.06 8.05 8.02
C GLY A 92 20.35 6.77 8.44
N ARG A 93 19.24 6.84 9.19
CA ARG A 93 18.50 5.65 9.62
C ARG A 93 17.61 5.14 8.49
N LEU A 94 17.76 3.86 8.18
CA LEU A 94 16.87 3.15 7.26
C LEU A 94 15.62 2.65 7.99
N PRO A 95 14.45 2.65 7.34
CA PRO A 95 13.23 2.04 7.88
C PRO A 95 13.37 0.51 7.94
N SER A 96 12.83 -0.10 8.99
CA SER A 96 12.90 -1.55 9.24
C SER A 96 11.58 -2.28 9.01
N PHE A 97 10.47 -1.55 8.84
CA PHE A 97 9.12 -2.08 8.58
C PHE A 97 8.69 -3.29 9.43
N PRO A 98 8.89 -3.28 10.77
CA PRO A 98 8.43 -4.35 11.64
C PRO A 98 6.93 -4.59 11.48
N PHE A 99 6.53 -5.86 11.45
CA PHE A 99 5.12 -6.23 11.38
C PHE A 99 4.40 -5.85 12.68
N ARG A 100 3.27 -5.16 12.56
CA ARG A 100 2.43 -4.70 13.66
C ARG A 100 1.00 -5.18 13.47
N GLY A 101 0.37 -5.55 14.58
CA GLY A 101 -1.04 -5.94 14.60
C GLY A 101 -1.28 -7.42 14.26
N PRO A 102 -2.55 -7.78 14.03
CA PRO A 102 -2.97 -9.16 13.81
C PRO A 102 -2.43 -9.72 12.49
N GLN A 103 -2.04 -10.99 12.52
CA GLN A 103 -1.64 -11.73 11.32
C GLN A 103 -2.85 -12.31 10.59
N TYR A 104 -2.83 -12.25 9.27
CA TYR A 104 -3.82 -12.96 8.45
C TYR A 104 -3.63 -14.48 8.59
N THR A 105 -4.68 -15.16 9.00
CA THR A 105 -4.76 -16.62 9.02
C THR A 105 -5.67 -17.04 7.88
N PRO A 106 -5.14 -17.68 6.82
CA PRO A 106 -5.99 -18.13 5.72
C PRO A 106 -6.94 -19.23 6.21
N PRO A 107 -8.21 -19.24 5.76
CA PRO A 107 -9.11 -20.32 6.09
C PRO A 107 -8.57 -21.65 5.54
N LYS A 108 -8.64 -22.71 6.34
CA LYS A 108 -8.32 -24.05 5.89
C LYS A 108 -9.50 -24.59 5.10
N THR A 109 -9.27 -24.95 3.84
CA THR A 109 -10.28 -25.56 2.98
C THR A 109 -10.30 -27.07 3.19
N THR A 110 -11.44 -27.62 3.58
CA THR A 110 -11.67 -29.07 3.67
C THR A 110 -12.85 -29.43 2.78
N GLN A 111 -12.79 -30.60 2.12
CA GLN A 111 -13.93 -31.12 1.37
C GLN A 111 -14.97 -31.68 2.35
N CYS A 112 -16.18 -31.15 2.29
CA CYS A 112 -17.29 -31.55 3.14
C CYS A 112 -18.50 -31.93 2.29
N THR A 113 -19.32 -32.84 2.79
CA THR A 113 -20.57 -33.21 2.11
C THR A 113 -21.69 -32.33 2.65
N GLN A 114 -22.22 -31.44 1.82
CA GLN A 114 -23.44 -30.69 2.10
C GLN A 114 -24.53 -31.11 1.13
N HIS A 115 -25.69 -31.52 1.66
CA HIS A 115 -26.82 -32.01 0.86
C HIS A 115 -26.45 -33.08 -0.18
N GLY A 116 -25.55 -34.01 0.18
CA GLY A 116 -25.10 -35.08 -0.72
C GLY A 116 -24.14 -34.64 -1.83
N LYS A 117 -23.71 -33.38 -1.85
CA LYS A 117 -22.69 -32.86 -2.78
C LYS A 117 -21.40 -32.56 -2.02
N THR A 118 -20.27 -32.90 -2.64
CA THR A 118 -18.95 -32.51 -2.14
C THR A 118 -18.73 -31.03 -2.43
N THR A 119 -18.52 -30.23 -1.39
CA THR A 119 -18.24 -28.80 -1.49
C THR A 119 -17.02 -28.44 -0.64
N SER A 120 -16.39 -27.31 -0.98
CA SER A 120 -15.30 -26.73 -0.21
C SER A 120 -15.87 -26.03 1.03
N CYS A 121 -15.62 -26.58 2.21
CA CYS A 121 -15.86 -25.92 3.50
C CYS A 121 -14.63 -25.14 3.94
N TYR A 122 -14.84 -23.91 4.41
CA TYR A 122 -13.81 -23.06 4.99
C TYR A 122 -13.88 -23.10 6.52
N HIS A 123 -12.76 -23.38 7.17
CA HIS A 123 -12.62 -23.29 8.63
C HIS A 123 -11.64 -22.17 8.98
N TYR A 124 -12.01 -21.31 9.94
CA TYR A 124 -11.21 -20.18 10.42
C TYR A 124 -10.57 -20.50 11.77
#